data_AF-A0A3B9WYN3-F1
#
_entry.id   AF-A0A3B9WYN3-F1
#
_cell.length_a   1.000
_cell.length_b   1.000
_cell.length_c   1.000
_cell.angle_alpha   90.00
_cell.angle_beta   90.00
_cell.angle_gamma   90.00
#
_symmetry.space_group_name_H-M   'P 1'
#
loop_
_entity.id
_entity.type
_entity.pdbx_description
1 polymer ?
#
loop_
_entity_poly.entity_id
_entity_poly.type
_entity_poly.pdbx_seq_one_letter_code
_entity_poly.pdbx_strand_id
1 'polypeptide(L)'
;MAKICVKGQIIGRVQAYLRIEKAIQEAIFLKLRYISSTHLGRLPMRSKSLLLSLLILSFPVATSAQQTENYDYWQPQRAMVQRGQQAVFMCNGLFTGGRSLEQVFDQELAFLRDPIGTADGGDYSVDRVRRAVEVGVPGAVPVMRAVFREGIGCVVLPPDQTLDDIDQLPELTLPLPAGDPAQIAWPNGDLVTDKQLPSNIDETALLAASDWAFDRDTPEQDTLSLLVVYKGEIIHERYSAGIEMTTRTRTWSTAKSIASALIGMLVDDGRMSLDEPLGFDWYPENRSPEADPRNNITLRHVLNMSSGLETIDNSGMEYATGSGLSYWAGASSVAGAR
;
A
#
# COMPACT_ATOMS: atom_id res chain seq x y z
N MET A 1 10.65 22.37 -13.04
CA MET A 1 9.74 21.23 -12.82
C MET A 1 9.25 21.32 -11.39
N ALA A 2 7.94 21.39 -11.15
CA ALA A 2 7.38 21.32 -9.80
C ALA A 2 7.31 19.84 -9.39
N LYS A 3 7.67 19.52 -8.15
CA LYS A 3 7.43 18.22 -7.54
C LYS A 3 6.33 18.40 -6.51
N ILE A 4 5.30 17.57 -6.60
CA ILE A 4 4.13 17.65 -5.71
C ILE A 4 4.07 16.33 -4.95
N CYS A 5 4.17 16.41 -3.64
CA CYS A 5 3.95 15.28 -2.77
C CYS A 5 2.62 15.49 -2.05
N VAL A 6 1.59 14.77 -2.51
CA VAL A 6 0.34 14.65 -1.78
C VAL A 6 0.42 13.34 -1.01
N LYS A 7 0.33 13.40 0.31
CA LYS A 7 0.13 12.20 1.13
C LYS A 7 -1.29 12.21 1.66
N GLY A 8 -2.13 11.45 0.99
CA GLY A 8 -3.47 11.11 1.44
C GLY A 8 -3.61 9.62 1.63
N GLN A 9 -4.52 9.23 2.51
CA GLN A 9 -4.97 7.87 2.62
C GLN A 9 -6.10 7.67 1.60
N ILE A 10 -5.91 6.72 0.67
CA ILE A 10 -6.98 6.28 -0.22
C ILE A 10 -7.63 5.08 0.47
N ILE A 11 -8.81 5.30 1.03
CA ILE A 11 -9.70 4.29 1.61
C ILE A 11 -10.50 3.67 0.44
N GLY A 12 -9.82 2.93 -0.44
CA GLY A 12 -10.45 2.33 -1.63
C GLY A 12 -9.45 1.83 -2.67
N ARG A 13 -9.90 0.93 -3.57
CA ARG A 13 -9.05 0.18 -4.53
C ARG A 13 -7.98 1.05 -5.22
N VAL A 14 -6.80 0.44 -5.39
CA VAL A 14 -5.50 0.84 -6.00
C VAL A 14 -5.53 1.82 -7.21
N GLN A 15 -6.67 2.11 -7.84
CA GLN A 15 -6.78 2.96 -9.03
C GLN A 15 -6.70 4.49 -8.79
N ALA A 16 -6.71 4.99 -7.56
CA ALA A 16 -6.80 6.44 -7.32
C ALA A 16 -5.45 7.18 -7.38
N TYR A 17 -4.29 6.50 -7.25
CA TYR A 17 -2.98 7.17 -7.22
C TYR A 17 -2.61 7.87 -8.55
N LEU A 18 -2.94 7.24 -9.69
CA LEU A 18 -2.64 7.78 -11.03
C LEU A 18 -3.50 9.00 -11.42
N ARG A 19 -4.63 9.25 -10.74
CA ARG A 19 -5.49 10.41 -11.01
C ARG A 19 -5.06 11.66 -10.25
N ILE A 20 -4.30 11.54 -9.16
CA ILE A 20 -3.88 12.68 -8.31
C ILE A 20 -2.75 13.46 -8.98
N GLU A 21 -1.69 12.78 -9.42
CA GLU A 21 -0.61 13.43 -10.20
C GLU A 21 -1.16 14.03 -11.48
N LYS A 22 -2.07 13.32 -12.16
CA LYS A 22 -2.67 13.77 -13.41
C LYS A 22 -3.60 14.98 -13.21
N ALA A 23 -4.47 14.99 -12.21
CA ALA A 23 -5.37 16.11 -11.95
C ALA A 23 -4.63 17.37 -11.48
N ILE A 24 -3.57 17.22 -10.69
CA ILE A 24 -2.78 18.37 -10.24
C ILE A 24 -1.87 18.87 -11.37
N GLN A 25 -1.29 17.98 -12.18
CA GLN A 25 -0.58 18.37 -13.40
C GLN A 25 -1.53 18.99 -14.45
N GLU A 26 -2.77 18.49 -14.60
CA GLU A 26 -3.80 19.04 -15.49
C GLU A 26 -4.39 20.37 -14.96
N ALA A 27 -4.46 20.57 -13.64
CA ALA A 27 -4.86 21.86 -13.05
C ALA A 27 -3.76 22.93 -13.21
N ILE A 28 -2.48 22.51 -13.16
CA ILE A 28 -1.32 23.38 -13.43
C ILE A 28 -1.10 23.57 -14.95
N PHE A 29 -1.55 22.62 -15.77
CA PHE A 29 -1.46 22.62 -17.24
C PHE A 29 -2.71 21.98 -17.86
N LEU A 30 -3.79 22.72 -18.09
CA LEU A 30 -4.51 22.72 -19.38
C LEU A 30 -5.72 23.66 -19.42
N LYS A 31 -5.73 24.46 -20.48
CA LYS A 31 -6.91 24.98 -21.16
C LYS A 31 -7.32 23.92 -22.22
N LEU A 32 -8.64 23.70 -22.37
CA LEU A 32 -9.35 23.12 -23.54
C LEU A 32 -9.36 21.59 -23.76
N ARG A 33 -10.50 20.93 -23.47
CA ARG A 33 -11.56 20.51 -24.43
C ARG A 33 -12.45 19.41 -23.83
N TYR A 34 -13.77 19.60 -23.90
CA TYR A 34 -14.78 18.60 -23.58
C TYR A 34 -15.91 18.73 -24.60
N ILE A 35 -16.13 17.73 -25.47
CA ILE A 35 -17.41 17.53 -26.19
C ILE A 35 -17.66 16.03 -26.44
N SER A 36 -18.70 15.53 -25.77
CA SER A 36 -19.82 14.68 -26.23
C SER A 36 -19.56 13.39 -27.03
N SER A 37 -20.11 12.27 -26.54
CA SER A 37 -21.26 11.66 -27.23
C SER A 37 -22.09 10.75 -26.30
N THR A 38 -23.40 10.88 -26.45
CA THR A 38 -24.48 10.17 -25.76
C THR A 38 -25.01 8.99 -26.59
N HIS A 39 -25.41 7.94 -25.87
CA HIS A 39 -26.56 7.05 -26.09
C HIS A 39 -26.76 6.31 -27.42
N LEU A 40 -26.93 4.98 -27.30
CA LEU A 40 -28.03 4.27 -27.96
C LEU A 40 -28.55 3.13 -27.08
N GLY A 41 -29.85 3.17 -26.79
CA GLY A 41 -30.59 2.17 -26.02
C GLY A 41 -31.01 0.96 -26.85
N ARG A 42 -31.45 -0.09 -26.15
CA ARG A 42 -32.21 -1.22 -26.69
C ARG A 42 -33.39 -1.52 -25.78
N LEU A 43 -34.55 -1.73 -26.40
CA LEU A 43 -35.81 -2.19 -25.80
C LEU A 43 -36.55 -3.06 -26.86
N PRO A 44 -37.56 -3.88 -26.49
CA PRO A 44 -37.42 -5.34 -26.44
C PRO A 44 -38.56 -6.09 -27.19
N MET A 45 -38.78 -7.38 -26.83
CA MET A 45 -39.96 -8.24 -27.13
C MET A 45 -40.01 -8.86 -28.55
N ARG A 46 -40.58 -10.05 -28.81
CA ARG A 46 -41.59 -10.85 -28.11
C ARG A 46 -41.66 -12.30 -28.67
N SER A 47 -42.10 -13.20 -27.77
CA SER A 47 -42.78 -14.49 -27.93
C SER A 47 -43.30 -14.95 -29.31
N LYS A 48 -43.20 -16.27 -29.53
CA LYS A 48 -44.31 -17.06 -30.09
C LYS A 48 -44.52 -18.35 -29.27
N SER A 49 -45.75 -18.50 -28.81
CA SER A 49 -46.35 -19.68 -28.18
C SER A 49 -46.42 -20.86 -29.15
N LEU A 50 -46.38 -22.10 -28.65
CA LEU A 50 -47.43 -23.10 -28.93
C LEU A 50 -47.28 -24.33 -28.03
N LEU A 51 -48.43 -24.76 -27.51
CA LEU A 51 -48.64 -25.91 -26.64
C LEU A 51 -48.29 -27.23 -27.33
N LEU A 52 -47.68 -28.16 -26.58
CA LEU A 52 -47.96 -29.58 -26.73
C LEU A 52 -47.90 -30.26 -25.37
N SER A 53 -49.07 -30.74 -24.93
CA SER A 53 -49.27 -31.45 -23.67
C SER A 53 -49.18 -32.96 -23.90
N LEU A 54 -48.72 -33.67 -22.85
CA LEU A 54 -48.65 -35.12 -22.63
C LEU A 54 -47.46 -35.89 -23.25
N LEU A 55 -46.43 -36.09 -22.43
CA LEU A 55 -46.08 -37.41 -21.92
C LEU A 55 -45.18 -37.25 -20.68
N ILE A 56 -45.77 -37.45 -19.49
CA ILE A 56 -45.07 -37.56 -18.21
C ILE A 56 -44.42 -38.94 -18.19
N LEU A 57 -43.22 -39.03 -18.76
CA LEU A 57 -42.27 -40.10 -18.49
C LEU A 57 -41.32 -39.58 -17.43
N SER A 58 -41.53 -40.08 -16.22
CA SER A 58 -40.68 -39.94 -15.05
C SER A 58 -39.27 -40.44 -15.35
N PHE A 59 -38.44 -39.57 -15.93
CA PHE A 59 -37.00 -39.64 -15.73
C PHE A 59 -36.74 -39.28 -14.27
N PRO A 60 -36.01 -40.10 -13.50
CA PRO A 60 -35.45 -39.62 -12.27
C PRO A 60 -34.55 -38.45 -12.68
N VAL A 61 -35.00 -37.22 -12.42
CA VAL A 61 -34.07 -36.11 -12.28
C VAL A 61 -33.19 -36.57 -11.13
N ALA A 62 -32.01 -37.07 -11.46
CA ALA A 62 -30.94 -37.15 -10.49
C ALA A 62 -30.67 -35.70 -10.11
N THR A 63 -31.42 -35.21 -9.12
CA THR A 63 -31.02 -34.10 -8.28
C THR A 63 -29.80 -34.63 -7.55
N SER A 64 -28.68 -34.68 -8.27
CA SER A 64 -27.40 -34.46 -7.66
C SER A 64 -27.52 -33.04 -7.12
N ALA A 65 -27.97 -32.95 -5.87
CA ALA A 65 -27.58 -31.86 -5.02
C ALA A 65 -26.06 -31.95 -4.99
N GLN A 66 -25.41 -31.35 -5.97
CA GLN A 66 -23.98 -31.15 -5.97
C GLN A 66 -23.78 -30.10 -4.89
N GLN A 67 -23.71 -30.59 -3.66
CA GLN A 67 -23.33 -29.83 -2.48
C GLN A 67 -21.98 -29.23 -2.87
N THR A 68 -22.00 -27.98 -3.32
CA THR A 68 -20.79 -27.25 -3.61
C THR A 68 -20.26 -26.92 -2.23
N GLU A 69 -19.43 -27.81 -1.68
CA GLU A 69 -18.67 -27.48 -0.48
C GLU A 69 -17.72 -26.36 -0.87
N ASN A 70 -18.18 -25.12 -0.73
CA ASN A 70 -17.34 -23.93 -0.79
C ASN A 70 -16.60 -23.81 0.55
N TYR A 71 -15.87 -24.87 0.93
CA TYR A 71 -14.97 -24.78 2.07
C TYR A 71 -13.79 -23.92 1.65
N ASP A 72 -13.60 -22.84 2.39
CA ASP A 72 -12.59 -21.85 2.09
C ASP A 72 -11.27 -22.23 2.76
N TYR A 73 -10.48 -23.05 2.06
CA TYR A 73 -9.19 -23.56 2.54
C TYR A 73 -8.20 -22.47 2.94
N TRP A 74 -8.36 -21.26 2.39
CA TRP A 74 -7.47 -20.13 2.60
C TRP A 74 -7.95 -19.17 3.71
N GLN A 75 -9.07 -19.48 4.35
CA GLN A 75 -9.64 -18.64 5.41
C GLN A 75 -8.63 -18.39 6.54
N PRO A 76 -7.87 -19.39 7.04
CA PRO A 76 -6.89 -19.15 8.09
C PRO A 76 -5.76 -18.20 7.65
N GLN A 77 -5.27 -18.34 6.42
CA GLN A 77 -4.21 -17.48 5.87
C GLN A 77 -4.70 -16.05 5.71
N ARG A 78 -5.90 -15.84 5.17
CA ARG A 78 -6.49 -14.50 5.05
C ARG A 78 -6.70 -13.83 6.40
N ALA A 79 -7.19 -14.58 7.39
CA ALA A 79 -7.35 -14.07 8.74
C ALA A 79 -6.00 -13.73 9.39
N MET A 80 -4.98 -14.55 9.18
CA MET A 80 -3.61 -14.27 9.64
C MET A 80 -3.06 -12.99 9.02
N VAL A 81 -3.16 -12.87 7.69
CA VAL A 81 -2.70 -11.69 6.95
C VAL A 81 -3.45 -10.42 7.39
N GLN A 82 -4.77 -10.50 7.58
CA GLN A 82 -5.58 -9.38 8.10
C GLN A 82 -5.12 -8.95 9.49
N ARG A 83 -4.91 -9.90 10.42
CA ARG A 83 -4.43 -9.60 11.78
C ARG A 83 -3.08 -8.92 11.77
N GLY A 84 -2.14 -9.40 10.97
CA GLY A 84 -0.81 -8.80 10.92
C GLY A 84 -0.76 -7.48 10.15
N GLN A 85 -1.64 -7.28 9.15
CA GLN A 85 -1.83 -5.99 8.50
C GLN A 85 -2.35 -4.95 9.51
N GLN A 86 -3.35 -5.32 10.31
CA GLN A 86 -3.81 -4.45 11.39
C GLN A 86 -2.72 -4.19 12.43
N ALA A 87 -2.00 -5.22 12.88
CA ALA A 87 -0.93 -5.07 13.87
C ALA A 87 0.12 -4.05 13.43
N VAL A 88 0.58 -4.13 12.17
CA VAL A 88 1.60 -3.21 11.65
C VAL A 88 1.05 -1.83 11.31
N PHE A 89 -0.24 -1.70 11.03
CA PHE A 89 -0.90 -0.41 10.83
C PHE A 89 -1.01 0.32 12.15
N MET A 90 -1.50 -0.36 13.18
CA MET A 90 -1.58 0.17 14.53
C MET A 90 -0.20 0.52 15.08
N CYS A 91 0.76 -0.41 14.99
CA CYS A 91 2.10 -0.19 15.49
C CYS A 91 2.76 1.03 14.83
N ASN A 92 2.69 1.15 13.49
CA ASN A 92 3.28 2.31 12.81
C ASN A 92 2.54 3.60 13.16
N GLY A 93 1.21 3.59 13.19
CA GLY A 93 0.44 4.78 13.55
C GLY A 93 0.80 5.30 14.95
N LEU A 94 0.90 4.40 15.92
CA LEU A 94 1.18 4.72 17.32
C LEU A 94 2.65 5.09 17.56
N PHE A 95 3.60 4.25 17.13
CA PHE A 95 5.01 4.36 17.54
C PHE A 95 5.90 5.02 16.50
N THR A 96 5.60 4.88 15.21
CA THR A 96 6.33 5.59 14.15
C THR A 96 5.77 6.99 13.92
N GLY A 97 4.43 7.10 13.88
CA GLY A 97 3.70 8.33 13.59
C GLY A 97 3.33 9.16 14.81
N GLY A 98 3.37 8.60 16.03
CA GLY A 98 3.01 9.32 17.26
C GLY A 98 1.51 9.66 17.36
N ARG A 99 0.65 8.97 16.62
CA ARG A 99 -0.80 9.24 16.57
C ARG A 99 -1.52 8.61 17.75
N SER A 100 -2.69 9.15 18.09
CA SER A 100 -3.59 8.55 19.07
C SER A 100 -4.23 7.27 18.52
N LEU A 101 -4.79 6.45 19.41
CA LEU A 101 -5.45 5.20 19.00
C LEU A 101 -6.73 5.48 18.20
N GLU A 102 -7.46 6.53 18.56
CA GLU A 102 -8.63 7.04 17.86
C GLU A 102 -8.28 7.44 16.43
N GLN A 103 -7.23 8.26 16.25
CA GLN A 103 -6.73 8.63 14.92
C GLN A 103 -6.32 7.41 14.09
N VAL A 104 -5.73 6.40 14.72
CA VAL A 104 -5.34 5.16 14.04
C VAL A 104 -6.57 4.38 13.58
N PHE A 105 -7.62 4.26 14.40
CA PHE A 105 -8.85 3.57 13.99
C PHE A 105 -9.62 4.34 12.92
N ASP A 106 -9.83 5.65 13.13
CA ASP A 106 -10.65 6.49 12.26
C ASP A 106 -10.00 6.71 10.89
N GLN A 107 -8.67 6.79 10.85
CA GLN A 107 -7.93 7.10 9.64
C GLN A 107 -7.19 5.85 9.14
N GLU A 108 -6.13 5.38 9.80
CA GLU A 108 -5.28 4.28 9.27
C GLU A 108 -6.04 2.95 9.05
N LEU A 109 -6.83 2.51 10.03
CA LEU A 109 -7.56 1.24 9.95
C LEU A 109 -8.85 1.32 9.15
N ALA A 110 -9.32 2.51 8.77
CA ALA A 110 -10.43 2.65 7.83
C ALA A 110 -10.11 2.04 6.45
N PHE A 111 -8.82 1.84 6.13
CA PHE A 111 -8.39 1.07 4.96
C PHE A 111 -8.84 -0.41 5.02
N LEU A 112 -8.94 -0.98 6.22
CA LEU A 112 -9.35 -2.36 6.42
C LEU A 112 -10.86 -2.48 6.32
N ARG A 113 -11.34 -3.52 5.63
CA ARG A 113 -12.77 -3.79 5.49
C ARG A 113 -13.43 -4.14 6.82
N ASP A 114 -12.70 -4.82 7.69
CA ASP A 114 -13.20 -5.37 8.95
C ASP A 114 -12.08 -5.31 10.01
N PRO A 115 -11.79 -4.14 10.59
CA PRO A 115 -10.80 -4.02 11.65
C PRO A 115 -11.29 -4.72 12.92
N ILE A 116 -10.39 -5.38 13.62
CA ILE A 116 -10.66 -6.05 14.89
C ILE A 116 -10.71 -5.02 16.02
N GLY A 117 -11.89 -4.86 16.62
CA GLY A 117 -12.11 -3.94 17.74
C GLY A 117 -12.32 -2.48 17.33
N THR A 118 -12.27 -1.59 18.32
CA THR A 118 -12.32 -0.14 18.20
C THR A 118 -11.25 0.49 19.09
N ALA A 119 -11.15 1.83 19.11
CA ALA A 119 -10.25 2.53 20.03
C ALA A 119 -10.55 2.26 21.52
N ASP A 120 -11.79 1.86 21.86
CA ASP A 120 -12.21 1.54 23.22
C ASP A 120 -11.87 0.09 23.64
N GLY A 121 -11.52 -0.77 22.69
CA GLY A 121 -11.09 -2.14 22.96
C GLY A 121 -11.49 -3.16 21.89
N GLY A 122 -11.11 -4.41 22.10
CA GLY A 122 -11.36 -5.53 21.21
C GLY A 122 -10.30 -6.61 21.39
N ASP A 123 -10.25 -7.55 20.45
CA ASP A 123 -9.26 -8.64 20.45
C ASP A 123 -7.91 -8.14 19.92
N TYR A 124 -7.33 -7.15 20.60
CA TYR A 124 -5.97 -6.66 20.38
C TYR A 124 -5.37 -6.12 21.69
N SER A 125 -4.05 -6.06 21.77
CA SER A 125 -3.32 -5.46 22.89
C SER A 125 -2.25 -4.49 22.37
N VAL A 126 -1.94 -3.49 23.19
CA VAL A 126 -0.87 -2.53 22.89
C VAL A 126 0.08 -2.46 24.08
N ASP A 127 1.30 -2.96 23.89
CA ASP A 127 2.37 -2.86 24.87
C ASP A 127 3.15 -1.56 24.63
N ARG A 128 2.96 -0.57 25.49
CA ARG A 128 3.66 0.72 25.41
C ARG A 128 5.12 0.64 25.86
N VAL A 129 5.47 -0.33 26.71
CA VAL A 129 6.83 -0.50 27.24
C VAL A 129 7.71 -1.15 26.19
N ARG A 130 7.23 -2.27 25.62
CA ARG A 130 7.92 -2.98 24.52
C ARG A 130 7.69 -2.34 23.15
N ARG A 131 6.82 -1.32 23.07
CA ARG A 131 6.39 -0.63 21.83
C ARG A 131 5.91 -1.62 20.77
N ALA A 132 4.93 -2.45 21.15
CA ALA A 132 4.41 -3.53 20.33
C ALA A 132 2.89 -3.53 20.29
N VAL A 133 2.34 -4.15 19.24
CA VAL A 133 0.90 -4.42 19.08
C VAL A 133 0.71 -5.90 18.80
N GLU A 134 -0.25 -6.52 19.48
CA GLU A 134 -0.72 -7.87 19.18
C GLU A 134 -2.19 -7.82 18.73
N VAL A 135 -2.57 -8.59 17.71
CA VAL A 135 -3.92 -8.61 17.16
C VAL A 135 -4.44 -10.04 17.05
N GLY A 136 -5.65 -10.23 17.59
CA GLY A 136 -6.38 -11.48 17.70
C GLY A 136 -6.21 -12.16 19.06
N VAL A 137 -6.99 -13.22 19.25
CA VAL A 137 -6.85 -14.16 20.38
C VAL A 137 -6.26 -15.50 19.90
N PRO A 138 -5.55 -16.24 20.77
CA PRO A 138 -5.07 -17.59 20.46
C PRO A 138 -6.22 -18.53 20.07
N GLY A 139 -6.02 -19.33 19.03
CA GLY A 139 -7.03 -20.26 18.53
C GLY A 139 -6.63 -20.86 17.18
N ALA A 140 -7.62 -21.05 16.28
CA ALA A 140 -7.38 -21.60 14.95
C ALA A 140 -6.52 -20.70 14.03
N VAL A 141 -6.47 -19.40 14.33
CA VAL A 141 -5.60 -18.42 13.66
C VAL A 141 -4.66 -17.85 14.73
N PRO A 142 -3.35 -17.74 14.46
CA PRO A 142 -2.40 -17.20 15.42
C PRO A 142 -2.67 -15.73 15.72
N VAL A 143 -2.21 -15.30 16.90
CA VAL A 143 -2.10 -13.87 17.22
C VAL A 143 -0.95 -13.31 16.40
N MET A 144 -1.19 -12.24 15.64
CA MET A 144 -0.15 -11.58 14.86
C MET A 144 0.37 -10.36 15.58
N ARG A 145 1.66 -10.05 15.37
CA ARG A 145 2.36 -9.04 16.15
C ARG A 145 3.16 -8.12 15.27
N ALA A 146 3.26 -6.87 15.70
CA ALA A 146 4.21 -5.93 15.14
C ALA A 146 4.94 -5.19 16.26
N VAL A 147 6.26 -5.06 16.12
CA VAL A 147 7.14 -4.44 17.12
C VAL A 147 7.87 -3.27 16.50
N PHE A 148 7.83 -2.12 17.16
CA PHE A 148 8.55 -0.93 16.72
C PHE A 148 10.05 -1.05 16.99
N ARG A 149 10.86 -0.84 15.95
CA ARG A 149 12.31 -0.73 16.01
C ARG A 149 12.74 0.66 15.59
N GLU A 150 13.52 1.32 16.44
CA GLU A 150 14.06 2.65 16.18
C GLU A 150 14.81 2.69 14.83
N GLY A 151 14.53 3.70 14.01
CA GLY A 151 15.14 3.84 12.67
C GLY A 151 14.61 2.90 11.58
N ILE A 152 13.89 1.83 11.93
CA ILE A 152 13.31 0.87 10.97
C ILE A 152 11.80 1.05 10.84
N GLY A 153 11.12 1.39 11.94
CA GLY A 153 9.66 1.35 12.04
C GLY A 153 9.17 0.01 12.59
N CYS A 154 7.91 -0.34 12.33
CA CYS A 154 7.36 -1.59 12.85
C CYS A 154 7.64 -2.80 11.98
N VAL A 155 8.18 -3.85 12.60
CA VAL A 155 8.47 -5.15 12.00
C VAL A 155 7.36 -6.12 12.37
N VAL A 156 6.78 -6.81 11.38
CA VAL A 156 5.81 -7.88 11.60
C VAL A 156 6.53 -9.16 11.94
N LEU A 157 6.10 -9.82 13.01
CA LEU A 157 6.67 -11.08 13.43
C LEU A 157 6.01 -12.25 12.67
N PRO A 158 6.78 -13.29 12.31
CA PRO A 158 6.24 -14.61 11.97
C PRO A 158 5.25 -15.12 13.01
N PRO A 159 4.28 -15.97 12.61
CA PRO A 159 3.21 -16.44 13.49
C PRO A 159 3.69 -17.29 14.68
N ASP A 160 4.89 -17.87 14.58
CA ASP A 160 5.56 -18.66 15.61
C ASP A 160 6.44 -17.83 16.56
N GLN A 161 6.66 -16.54 16.26
CA GLN A 161 7.39 -15.62 17.13
C GLN A 161 6.47 -14.85 18.10
N THR A 162 7.06 -14.49 19.24
CA THR A 162 6.43 -13.81 20.36
C THR A 162 7.17 -12.51 20.71
N LEU A 163 6.64 -11.75 21.67
CA LEU A 163 7.34 -10.56 22.18
C LEU A 163 8.61 -10.87 22.97
N ASP A 164 8.91 -12.14 23.23
CA ASP A 164 10.17 -12.55 23.84
C ASP A 164 11.29 -12.70 22.78
N ASP A 165 10.94 -12.67 21.49
CA ASP A 165 11.89 -12.73 20.36
C ASP A 165 12.37 -11.34 19.89
N ILE A 166 11.98 -10.26 20.58
CA ILE A 166 12.27 -8.86 20.18
C ILE A 166 13.77 -8.62 19.97
N ASP A 167 14.60 -9.20 20.83
CA ASP A 167 16.07 -9.02 20.78
C ASP A 167 16.71 -9.69 19.55
N GLN A 168 15.97 -10.55 18.83
CA GLN A 168 16.41 -11.16 17.58
C GLN A 168 16.03 -10.32 16.34
N LEU A 169 15.18 -9.31 16.51
CA LEU A 169 14.72 -8.49 15.40
C LEU A 169 15.85 -7.56 14.89
N PRO A 170 15.81 -7.14 13.62
CA PRO A 170 16.82 -6.24 13.07
C PRO A 170 16.94 -4.94 13.85
N GLU A 171 18.16 -4.45 14.00
CA GLU A 171 18.46 -3.14 14.59
C GLU A 171 19.17 -2.26 13.57
N LEU A 172 18.83 -0.97 13.55
CA LEU A 172 19.59 0.03 12.79
C LEU A 172 20.53 0.75 13.75
N THR A 173 21.83 0.43 13.65
CA THR A 173 22.87 1.04 14.50
C THR A 173 23.53 2.26 13.86
N LEU A 174 23.10 2.65 12.65
CA LEU A 174 23.64 3.82 11.97
C LEU A 174 23.21 5.09 12.72
N PRO A 175 24.15 5.97 13.12
CA PRO A 175 23.79 7.21 13.79
C PRO A 175 23.00 8.12 12.85
N LEU A 176 22.05 8.85 13.42
CA LEU A 176 21.38 9.94 12.71
C LEU A 176 22.42 11.01 12.31
N PRO A 177 22.17 11.74 11.20
CA PRO A 177 22.97 12.93 10.87
C PRO A 177 23.08 13.89 12.05
N ALA A 178 24.26 14.50 12.22
CA ALA A 178 24.49 15.42 13.32
C ALA A 178 23.75 16.75 13.14
N GLY A 179 23.30 17.33 14.26
CA GLY A 179 22.62 18.62 14.31
C GLY A 179 21.12 18.51 14.60
N ASP A 180 20.50 19.64 14.91
CA ASP A 180 19.05 19.75 15.06
C ASP A 180 18.42 20.02 13.69
N PRO A 181 17.58 19.11 13.13
CA PRO A 181 16.92 19.32 11.86
C PRO A 181 16.18 20.66 11.77
N ALA A 182 15.58 21.13 12.86
CA ALA A 182 14.84 22.40 12.91
C ALA A 182 15.74 23.63 12.70
N GLN A 183 17.05 23.48 12.84
CA GLN A 183 18.04 24.55 12.64
C GLN A 183 18.82 24.41 11.32
N ILE A 184 18.64 23.29 10.60
CA ILE A 184 19.34 23.02 9.35
C ILE A 184 18.43 23.46 8.20
N ALA A 185 18.96 24.28 7.29
CA ALA A 185 18.21 24.77 6.14
C ALA A 185 17.74 23.63 5.23
N TRP A 186 16.50 23.73 4.75
CA TRP A 186 15.98 22.91 3.65
C TRP A 186 16.92 23.00 2.43
N PRO A 187 17.21 21.88 1.72
CA PRO A 187 16.58 20.55 1.84
C PRO A 187 17.29 19.56 2.78
N ASN A 188 18.32 19.99 3.49
CA ASN A 188 19.07 19.10 4.38
C ASN A 188 18.47 19.03 5.80
N GLY A 189 17.55 19.93 6.13
CA GLY A 189 16.76 19.93 7.36
C GLY A 189 15.43 20.63 7.17
N ASP A 190 14.83 21.03 8.28
CA ASP A 190 13.44 21.46 8.39
C ASP A 190 13.29 23.00 8.43
N LEU A 191 14.40 23.74 8.49
CA LEU A 191 14.36 25.20 8.53
C LEU A 191 13.98 25.76 7.15
N VAL A 192 12.75 26.24 7.04
CA VAL A 192 12.23 26.99 5.90
C VAL A 192 12.07 28.45 6.31
N THR A 193 12.58 29.37 5.49
CA THR A 193 12.36 30.81 5.67
C THR A 193 11.16 31.27 4.86
N ASP A 194 10.28 32.08 5.43
CA ASP A 194 9.20 32.72 4.69
C ASP A 194 9.75 33.50 3.50
N LYS A 195 9.38 33.06 2.30
CA LYS A 195 9.73 33.68 1.02
C LYS A 195 8.45 34.04 0.29
N GLN A 196 8.46 35.19 -0.38
CA GLN A 196 7.38 35.51 -1.31
C GLN A 196 7.33 34.46 -2.42
N LEU A 197 6.11 34.08 -2.81
CA LEU A 197 5.91 33.17 -3.93
C LEU A 197 6.58 33.74 -5.20
N PRO A 198 7.25 32.89 -6.01
CA PRO A 198 7.81 33.35 -7.27
C PRO A 198 6.73 33.98 -8.15
N SER A 199 7.04 35.09 -8.82
CA SER A 199 6.06 35.86 -9.61
C SER A 199 5.40 35.09 -10.75
N ASN A 200 5.95 33.94 -11.12
CA ASN A 200 5.40 33.03 -12.13
C ASN A 200 4.47 31.95 -11.55
N ILE A 201 4.16 32.02 -10.24
CA ILE A 201 3.23 31.13 -9.55
C ILE A 201 1.95 31.92 -9.27
N ASP A 202 0.82 31.37 -9.70
CA ASP A 202 -0.50 31.89 -9.37
C ASP A 202 -0.90 31.36 -7.98
N GLU A 203 -0.86 32.24 -6.98
CA GLU A 203 -1.21 31.92 -5.59
C GLU A 203 -2.65 31.46 -5.46
N THR A 204 -3.58 32.06 -6.22
CA THR A 204 -5.00 31.68 -6.16
C THR A 204 -5.19 30.26 -6.69
N ALA A 205 -4.52 29.91 -7.79
CA ALA A 205 -4.56 28.56 -8.32
C ALA A 205 -3.90 27.53 -7.37
N LEU A 206 -2.81 27.90 -6.71
CA LEU A 206 -2.12 27.05 -5.73
C LEU A 206 -3.00 26.76 -4.51
N LEU A 207 -3.65 27.79 -3.96
CA LEU A 207 -4.60 27.63 -2.85
C LEU A 207 -5.81 26.80 -3.26
N ALA A 208 -6.40 27.05 -4.43
CA ALA A 208 -7.52 26.26 -4.94
C ALA A 208 -7.15 24.77 -5.12
N ALA A 209 -5.92 24.46 -5.57
CA ALA A 209 -5.43 23.09 -5.66
C ALA A 209 -5.22 22.47 -4.27
N SER A 210 -4.76 23.25 -3.30
CA SER A 210 -4.66 22.80 -1.90
C SER A 210 -6.02 22.51 -1.31
N ASP A 211 -6.99 23.40 -1.48
CA ASP A 211 -8.35 23.19 -0.97
C ASP A 211 -8.96 21.95 -1.63
N TRP A 212 -8.84 21.81 -2.94
CA TRP A 212 -9.28 20.61 -3.64
C TRP A 212 -8.63 19.32 -3.12
N ALA A 213 -7.37 19.36 -2.67
CA ALA A 213 -6.72 18.17 -2.12
C ALA A 213 -7.31 17.74 -0.77
N PHE A 214 -7.75 18.69 0.06
CA PHE A 214 -8.29 18.42 1.40
C PHE A 214 -9.82 18.29 1.42
N ASP A 215 -10.52 19.07 0.60
CA ASP A 215 -11.99 19.20 0.60
C ASP A 215 -12.59 18.42 -0.58
N ARG A 216 -12.31 17.12 -0.63
CA ARG A 216 -12.82 16.22 -1.67
C ARG A 216 -14.19 15.68 -1.29
N ASP A 217 -15.12 15.70 -2.24
CA ASP A 217 -16.44 15.09 -2.09
C ASP A 217 -16.38 13.56 -2.31
N THR A 218 -15.50 12.88 -1.57
CA THR A 218 -15.36 11.42 -1.59
C THR A 218 -15.09 10.93 -0.16
N PRO A 219 -15.94 10.08 0.43
CA PRO A 219 -15.66 9.51 1.75
C PRO A 219 -14.42 8.61 1.76
N GLU A 220 -13.93 8.19 0.60
CA GLU A 220 -12.77 7.31 0.44
C GLU A 220 -11.41 8.02 0.50
N GLN A 221 -11.35 9.34 0.69
CA GLN A 221 -10.08 10.08 0.62
C GLN A 221 -9.93 11.03 1.80
N ASP A 222 -8.91 10.78 2.61
CA ASP A 222 -8.51 11.63 3.72
C ASP A 222 -7.08 12.12 3.50
N THR A 223 -6.92 13.40 3.17
CA THR A 223 -5.61 14.01 2.92
C THR A 223 -4.98 14.44 4.24
N LEU A 224 -3.88 13.80 4.61
CA LEU A 224 -3.16 14.09 5.86
C LEU A 224 -2.17 15.24 5.71
N SER A 225 -1.52 15.33 4.55
CA SER A 225 -0.54 16.39 4.28
C SER A 225 -0.35 16.64 2.78
N LEU A 226 0.00 17.89 2.46
CA LEU A 226 0.35 18.34 1.12
C LEU A 226 1.63 19.19 1.19
N LEU A 227 2.63 18.82 0.40
CA LEU A 227 3.85 19.59 0.21
C LEU A 227 4.09 19.84 -1.28
N VAL A 228 4.28 21.10 -1.66
CA VAL A 228 4.58 21.52 -3.03
C VAL A 228 5.97 22.13 -3.09
N VAL A 229 6.87 21.50 -3.85
CA VAL A 229 8.25 21.95 -4.04
C VAL A 229 8.44 22.44 -5.48
N TYR A 230 8.88 23.68 -5.64
CA TYR A 230 9.18 24.28 -6.94
C TYR A 230 10.62 24.81 -6.98
N LYS A 231 11.41 24.31 -7.94
CA LYS A 231 12.83 24.68 -8.10
C LYS A 231 13.66 24.51 -6.81
N GLY A 232 13.36 23.46 -6.04
CA GLY A 232 14.07 23.14 -4.80
C GLY A 232 13.54 23.86 -3.56
N GLU A 233 12.58 24.77 -3.71
CA GLU A 233 11.99 25.53 -2.61
C GLU A 233 10.60 25.01 -2.30
N ILE A 234 10.24 24.93 -1.01
CA ILE A 234 8.86 24.68 -0.58
C ILE A 234 8.06 25.97 -0.84
N ILE A 235 6.99 25.85 -1.63
CA ILE A 235 6.10 26.98 -1.95
C ILE A 235 4.70 26.83 -1.35
N HIS A 236 4.36 25.65 -0.85
CA HIS A 236 3.11 25.40 -0.14
C HIS A 236 3.25 24.17 0.74
N GLU A 237 2.70 24.26 1.94
CA GLU A 237 2.66 23.18 2.91
C GLU A 237 1.37 23.27 3.72
N ARG A 238 0.64 22.15 3.86
CA ARG A 238 -0.60 22.07 4.64
C ARG A 238 -0.74 20.70 5.27
N TYR A 239 -1.24 20.67 6.51
CA TYR A 239 -1.49 19.46 7.30
C TYR A 239 -2.95 19.40 7.74
N SER A 240 -3.50 18.19 7.88
CA SER A 240 -4.81 18.01 8.50
C SER A 240 -4.73 18.15 10.02
N ALA A 241 -5.90 18.26 10.67
CA ALA A 241 -5.96 18.42 12.12
C ALA A 241 -5.27 17.25 12.85
N GLY A 242 -4.38 17.57 13.78
CA GLY A 242 -3.63 16.58 14.56
C GLY A 242 -2.51 15.86 13.79
N ILE A 243 -2.16 16.35 12.59
CA ILE A 243 -0.96 15.94 11.84
C ILE A 243 0.02 17.12 11.84
N GLU A 244 1.29 16.81 12.09
CA GLU A 244 2.38 17.77 12.08
C GLU A 244 3.45 17.35 11.06
N MET A 245 4.40 18.24 10.77
CA MET A 245 5.51 17.95 9.85
C MET A 245 6.35 16.74 10.28
N THR A 246 6.41 16.46 11.58
CA THR A 246 7.15 15.34 12.16
C THR A 246 6.34 14.04 12.19
N THR A 247 5.04 14.09 11.90
CA THR A 247 4.17 12.90 11.85
C THR A 247 4.55 12.01 10.68
N ARG A 248 5.16 10.87 10.97
CA ARG A 248 5.53 9.88 9.95
C ARG A 248 4.32 9.08 9.52
N THR A 249 4.09 9.03 8.21
CA THR A 249 2.97 8.33 7.58
C THR A 249 3.44 7.26 6.61
N ARG A 250 2.63 6.22 6.44
CA ARG A 250 2.89 5.15 5.47
C ARG A 250 2.91 5.71 4.05
N THR A 251 3.99 5.45 3.32
CA THR A 251 4.20 5.99 1.97
C THR A 251 3.70 5.09 0.84
N TRP A 252 3.34 3.83 1.15
CA TRP A 252 2.95 2.84 0.15
C TRP A 252 3.98 2.74 -1.00
N SER A 253 3.52 2.67 -2.25
CA SER A 253 4.38 2.54 -3.42
C SER A 253 5.29 3.73 -3.70
N THR A 254 5.11 4.89 -3.04
CA THR A 254 6.11 5.97 -3.11
C THR A 254 7.48 5.51 -2.61
N ALA A 255 7.54 4.51 -1.72
CA ALA A 255 8.79 3.91 -1.28
C ALA A 255 9.63 3.32 -2.44
N LYS A 256 8.99 2.89 -3.54
CA LYS A 256 9.70 2.35 -4.72
C LYS A 256 10.60 3.39 -5.36
N SER A 257 10.21 4.66 -5.34
CA SER A 257 11.02 5.76 -5.88
C SER A 257 12.33 5.93 -5.08
N ILE A 258 12.27 5.78 -3.76
CA ILE A 258 13.44 5.83 -2.88
C ILE A 258 14.33 4.62 -3.14
N ALA A 259 13.76 3.41 -3.20
CA ALA A 259 14.51 2.19 -3.51
C ALA A 259 15.22 2.28 -4.87
N SER A 260 14.52 2.73 -5.92
CA SER A 260 15.10 2.91 -7.26
C SER A 260 16.21 3.98 -7.27
N ALA A 261 16.08 5.06 -6.50
CA ALA A 261 17.13 6.08 -6.40
C ALA A 261 18.40 5.52 -5.73
N LEU A 262 18.26 4.77 -4.63
CA LEU A 262 19.38 4.13 -3.94
C LEU A 262 20.08 3.09 -4.84
N ILE A 263 19.30 2.30 -5.59
CA ILE A 263 19.86 1.36 -6.58
C ILE A 263 20.59 2.12 -7.70
N GLY A 264 20.03 3.23 -8.18
CA GLY A 264 20.68 4.10 -9.16
C GLY A 264 22.05 4.60 -8.68
N MET A 265 22.16 5.03 -7.42
CA MET A 265 23.44 5.43 -6.82
C MET A 265 24.46 4.27 -6.83
N LEU A 266 24.04 3.06 -6.50
CA LEU A 266 24.92 1.88 -6.53
C LEU A 266 25.36 1.51 -7.94
N VAL A 267 24.51 1.74 -8.95
CA VAL A 267 24.86 1.57 -10.37
C VAL A 267 25.86 2.62 -10.80
N ASP A 268 25.66 3.89 -10.43
CA ASP A 268 26.58 4.99 -10.73
C ASP A 268 27.96 4.77 -10.07
N ASP A 269 27.98 4.17 -8.87
CA ASP A 269 29.20 3.75 -8.15
C ASP A 269 29.86 2.49 -8.75
N GLY A 270 29.28 1.86 -9.77
CA GLY A 270 29.77 0.62 -10.38
C GLY A 270 29.63 -0.63 -9.50
N ARG A 271 28.81 -0.57 -8.45
CA ARG A 271 28.57 -1.67 -7.49
C ARG A 271 27.41 -2.58 -7.90
N MET A 272 26.60 -2.16 -8.86
CA MET A 272 25.50 -2.91 -9.45
C MET A 272 25.45 -2.69 -10.96
N SER A 273 24.92 -3.65 -11.70
CA SER A 273 24.65 -3.51 -13.14
C SER A 273 23.16 -3.65 -13.42
N LEU A 274 22.64 -2.81 -14.32
CA LEU A 274 21.24 -2.84 -14.74
C LEU A 274 20.95 -3.99 -15.72
N ASP A 275 21.93 -4.34 -16.54
CA ASP A 275 21.74 -5.16 -17.74
C ASP A 275 22.32 -6.57 -17.62
N GLU A 276 22.91 -6.89 -16.48
CA GLU A 276 23.30 -8.27 -16.16
C GLU A 276 22.08 -9.06 -15.66
N PRO A 277 21.99 -10.37 -15.98
CA PRO A 277 21.04 -11.28 -15.36
C PRO A 277 21.09 -11.23 -13.83
N LEU A 278 19.92 -11.32 -13.18
CA LEU A 278 19.83 -11.32 -11.72
C LEU A 278 20.51 -12.52 -11.06
N GLY A 279 20.67 -13.63 -11.81
CA GLY A 279 21.36 -14.83 -11.32
C GLY A 279 20.65 -15.53 -10.16
N PHE A 280 19.31 -15.45 -10.10
CA PHE A 280 18.53 -16.18 -9.10
C PHE A 280 18.32 -17.64 -9.47
N ASP A 281 18.29 -18.50 -8.45
CA ASP A 281 17.75 -19.86 -8.57
C ASP A 281 16.22 -19.76 -8.65
N TRP A 282 15.66 -20.01 -9.82
CA TRP A 282 14.23 -19.85 -10.07
C TRP A 282 13.43 -21.09 -9.73
N TYR A 283 12.43 -20.96 -8.85
CA TYR A 283 11.46 -22.02 -8.58
C TYR A 283 10.06 -21.71 -9.15
N PRO A 284 9.22 -22.74 -9.37
CA PRO A 284 9.63 -24.14 -9.50
C PRO A 284 10.65 -24.30 -10.63
N GLU A 285 11.55 -25.28 -10.48
CA GLU A 285 12.56 -25.56 -11.50
C GLU A 285 11.88 -25.91 -12.83
N ASN A 286 12.40 -25.35 -13.92
CA ASN A 286 11.96 -25.70 -15.25
C ASN A 286 12.55 -27.07 -15.63
N ARG A 287 11.89 -27.79 -16.54
CA ARG A 287 12.37 -29.09 -17.06
C ARG A 287 13.75 -28.99 -17.72
N SER A 288 14.12 -27.80 -18.18
CA SER A 288 15.44 -27.51 -18.73
C SER A 288 15.93 -26.19 -18.12
N PRO A 289 16.56 -26.24 -16.93
CA PRO A 289 16.95 -25.04 -16.18
C PRO A 289 17.85 -24.10 -16.97
N GLU A 290 18.75 -24.62 -17.80
CA GLU A 290 19.68 -23.84 -18.62
C GLU A 290 18.96 -23.05 -19.73
N ALA A 291 17.80 -23.54 -20.16
CA ALA A 291 16.97 -22.90 -21.19
C ALA A 291 15.82 -22.09 -20.59
N ASP A 292 15.78 -21.90 -19.26
CA ASP A 292 14.72 -21.12 -18.63
C ASP A 292 14.80 -19.65 -19.07
N PRO A 293 13.76 -19.09 -19.70
CA PRO A 293 13.78 -17.70 -20.14
C PRO A 293 13.95 -16.70 -18.98
N ARG A 294 13.59 -17.09 -17.73
CA ARG A 294 13.78 -16.27 -16.54
C ARG A 294 15.26 -15.98 -16.25
N ASN A 295 16.18 -16.80 -16.73
CA ASN A 295 17.63 -16.57 -16.64
C ASN A 295 18.07 -15.29 -17.36
N ASN A 296 17.25 -14.72 -18.24
CA ASN A 296 17.54 -13.45 -18.93
C ASN A 296 16.90 -12.23 -18.24
N ILE A 297 16.24 -12.40 -17.09
CA ILE A 297 15.66 -11.29 -16.33
C ILE A 297 16.80 -10.50 -15.67
N THR A 298 16.85 -9.20 -15.93
CA THR A 298 17.86 -8.27 -15.42
C THR A 298 17.28 -7.35 -14.36
N LEU A 299 18.14 -6.60 -13.69
CA LEU A 299 17.73 -5.57 -12.75
C LEU A 299 16.88 -4.48 -13.43
N ARG A 300 17.20 -4.11 -14.68
CA ARG A 300 16.39 -3.18 -15.47
C ARG A 300 14.96 -3.68 -15.67
N HIS A 301 14.78 -4.97 -15.95
CA HIS A 301 13.46 -5.55 -16.15
C HIS A 301 12.60 -5.42 -14.89
N VAL A 302 13.13 -5.77 -13.71
CA VAL A 302 12.35 -5.71 -12.45
C VAL A 302 12.07 -4.26 -12.01
N LEU A 303 13.01 -3.34 -12.19
CA LEU A 303 12.81 -1.92 -11.83
C LEU A 303 11.76 -1.22 -12.71
N ASN A 304 11.52 -1.73 -13.92
CA ASN A 304 10.55 -1.18 -14.87
C ASN A 304 9.28 -2.02 -15.00
N MET A 305 9.06 -2.98 -14.09
CA MET A 305 7.90 -3.89 -14.13
C MET A 305 7.75 -4.63 -15.48
N SER A 306 8.87 -4.97 -16.12
CA SER A 306 8.91 -5.59 -17.45
C SER A 306 9.59 -6.97 -17.44
N SER A 307 9.71 -7.60 -16.27
CA SER A 307 10.27 -8.96 -16.13
C SER A 307 9.39 -10.06 -16.73
N GLY A 308 8.09 -9.81 -16.92
CA GLY A 308 7.13 -10.81 -17.39
C GLY A 308 6.78 -11.87 -16.34
N LEU A 309 7.24 -11.73 -15.09
CA LEU A 309 6.82 -12.59 -13.97
C LEU A 309 5.39 -12.22 -13.57
N GLU A 310 4.51 -13.22 -13.55
CA GLU A 310 3.14 -13.02 -13.09
C GLU A 310 3.14 -12.75 -11.58
N THR A 311 2.42 -11.71 -11.16
CA THR A 311 2.28 -11.40 -9.73
C THR A 311 1.11 -12.20 -9.16
N ILE A 312 1.36 -12.97 -8.09
CA ILE A 312 0.32 -13.77 -7.38
C ILE A 312 -0.85 -12.89 -6.91
N ASP A 313 -0.62 -11.58 -6.78
CA ASP A 313 -1.57 -10.59 -6.26
C ASP A 313 -2.70 -10.20 -7.24
N ASN A 314 -2.70 -10.70 -8.48
CA ASN A 314 -3.67 -10.29 -9.52
C ASN A 314 -5.00 -11.07 -9.49
N SER A 315 -5.24 -11.95 -8.51
CA SER A 315 -6.43 -12.83 -8.51
C SER A 315 -7.09 -13.02 -7.12
N GLY A 316 -6.90 -12.08 -6.19
CA GLY A 316 -7.45 -12.20 -4.82
C GLY A 316 -6.63 -13.14 -3.91
N MET A 317 -5.51 -13.66 -4.42
CA MET A 317 -4.61 -14.56 -3.71
C MET A 317 -3.53 -13.82 -2.92
N GLU A 318 -3.44 -12.49 -3.05
CA GLU A 318 -2.50 -11.64 -2.29
C GLU A 318 -2.60 -11.89 -0.78
N TYR A 319 -3.81 -12.10 -0.27
CA TYR A 319 -4.07 -12.32 1.15
C TYR A 319 -4.06 -13.80 1.57
N ALA A 320 -3.83 -14.73 0.65
CA ALA A 320 -3.85 -16.17 0.92
C ALA A 320 -2.47 -16.81 0.73
N THR A 321 -1.89 -16.67 -0.45
CA THR A 321 -0.62 -17.29 -0.84
C THR A 321 0.33 -16.33 -1.54
N GLY A 322 -0.06 -15.06 -1.68
CA GLY A 322 0.70 -14.02 -2.37
C GLY A 322 1.49 -13.12 -1.42
N SER A 323 1.70 -11.88 -1.85
CA SER A 323 2.61 -10.95 -1.17
C SER A 323 2.17 -10.57 0.24
N GLY A 324 0.87 -10.72 0.57
CA GLY A 324 0.34 -10.44 1.88
C GLY A 324 0.91 -11.33 2.97
N LEU A 325 1.35 -12.55 2.65
CA LEU A 325 2.09 -13.38 3.62
C LEU A 325 3.42 -12.73 4.00
N SER A 326 4.15 -12.21 3.02
CA SER A 326 5.45 -11.57 3.27
C SER A 326 5.31 -10.20 3.93
N TYR A 327 4.35 -9.39 3.48
CA TYR A 327 4.15 -8.04 4.01
C TYR A 327 3.51 -8.04 5.39
N TRP A 328 2.60 -8.99 5.65
CA TRP A 328 1.68 -8.90 6.78
C TRP A 328 1.64 -10.15 7.65
N ALA A 329 2.22 -11.28 7.25
CA ALA A 329 2.28 -12.49 8.07
C ALA A 329 3.70 -12.87 8.50
N GLY A 330 4.68 -11.97 8.33
CA GLY A 330 6.07 -12.19 8.72
C GLY A 330 6.81 -13.22 7.86
N ALA A 331 6.25 -13.64 6.71
CA ALA A 331 6.95 -14.55 5.81
C ALA A 331 8.14 -13.85 5.13
N SER A 332 9.18 -14.62 4.81
CA SER A 332 10.36 -14.08 4.13
C SER A 332 10.05 -13.77 2.65
N SER A 333 10.24 -12.51 2.26
CA SER A 333 10.18 -12.11 0.85
C SER A 333 11.27 -12.75 -0.01
N VAL A 334 12.41 -13.11 0.59
CA VAL A 334 13.50 -13.81 -0.12
C VAL A 334 13.13 -15.27 -0.37
N ALA A 335 12.57 -15.95 0.62
CA ALA A 335 12.14 -17.34 0.46
C ALA A 335 10.94 -17.43 -0.49
N GLY A 336 10.00 -16.48 -0.44
CA GLY A 336 8.87 -16.42 -1.35
C GLY A 336 9.19 -15.95 -2.78
N ALA A 337 10.33 -15.26 -2.98
CA ALA A 337 10.79 -14.84 -4.31
C ALA A 337 11.52 -15.95 -5.08
N ARG A 338 12.03 -16.96 -4.37
CA ARG A 338 12.71 -18.13 -4.94
C ARG A 338 11.68 -19.11 -5.43
#